data_AF-A0AAW4FMW5-F1
#
_entry.id   AF-A0AAW4FMW5-F1
#
_cell.length_a   1.000
_cell.length_b   1.000
_cell.length_c   1.000
_cell.angle_alpha   90.00
_cell.angle_beta   90.00
_cell.angle_gamma   90.00
#
_symmetry.space_group_name_H-M   'P 1'
#
loop_
_entity.id
_entity.type
_entity.pdbx_description
1 polymer ?
#
loop_
_entity_poly.entity_id
_entity_poly.type
_entity_poly.pdbx_seq_one_letter_code
_entity_poly.pdbx_strand_id
1 'polypeptide(L)'
;MRLRRGAVAETVLCAGPGSLCQALAITRHFVGRSLLASPFALLMLIAVEVCRGPRIGISSAIELLWRFGERGSVHLNQRFPEPAPWKATEAAFIDRC
;
A
#
# COMPACT_ATOMS: atom_id res chain seq x y z
N MET A 1 -4.70 10.14 -14.53
CA MET A 1 -3.98 10.50 -13.28
C MET A 1 -3.47 11.94 -13.30
N ARG A 2 -2.51 12.31 -14.17
CA ARG A 2 -1.92 13.66 -14.23
C ARG A 2 -2.96 14.78 -14.36
N LEU A 3 -3.96 14.63 -15.24
CA LEU A 3 -5.07 15.60 -15.39
C LEU A 3 -5.82 15.89 -14.06
N ARG A 4 -5.89 14.93 -13.13
CA ARG A 4 -6.57 15.11 -11.83
C ARG A 4 -5.65 15.59 -10.72
N ARG A 5 -4.34 15.32 -10.84
CA ARG A 5 -3.34 15.64 -9.81
C ARG A 5 -2.55 16.92 -10.13
N GLY A 6 -2.67 17.45 -11.35
CA GLY A 6 -1.94 18.63 -11.80
C GLY A 6 -0.46 18.33 -12.06
N ALA A 7 0.36 19.38 -11.99
CA ALA A 7 1.79 19.35 -12.26
C ALA A 7 2.62 18.83 -11.06
N VAL A 8 2.27 17.66 -10.56
CA VAL A 8 3.06 16.96 -9.53
C VAL A 8 4.02 15.97 -10.17
N ALA A 9 5.14 15.69 -9.50
CA ALA A 9 6.08 14.68 -9.95
C ALA A 9 5.40 13.30 -10.06
N GLU A 10 5.87 12.48 -10.99
CA GLU A 10 5.29 11.15 -11.25
C GLU A 10 5.34 10.25 -10.02
N THR A 11 6.43 10.34 -9.26
CA THR A 11 6.63 9.58 -8.02
C THR A 11 5.57 9.85 -6.96
N VAL A 12 4.92 11.03 -6.99
CA VAL A 12 3.92 11.44 -5.97
C VAL A 12 2.47 11.40 -6.47
N LEU A 13 2.23 10.92 -7.70
CA LEU A 13 0.87 10.79 -8.24
C LEU A 13 -0.02 9.93 -7.34
N CYS A 14 0.52 8.80 -6.87
CA CYS A 14 -0.19 7.79 -6.09
C CYS A 14 0.51 7.43 -4.76
N ALA A 15 1.37 8.30 -4.24
CA ALA A 15 2.26 7.93 -3.14
C ALA A 15 1.58 7.70 -1.78
N GLY A 16 0.29 8.03 -1.65
CA GLY A 16 -0.48 7.85 -0.43
C GLY A 16 -1.96 7.57 -0.73
N PRO A 17 -2.76 7.23 0.29
CA PRO A 17 -4.14 6.80 0.09
C PRO A 17 -5.01 7.90 -0.53
N GLY A 18 -4.92 9.13 -0.04
CA GLY A 18 -5.67 10.26 -0.59
C GLY A 18 -5.24 10.64 -2.01
N SER A 19 -3.93 10.64 -2.29
CA SER A 19 -3.42 10.99 -3.62
C SER A 19 -3.76 9.93 -4.67
N LEU A 20 -3.66 8.64 -4.30
CA LEU A 20 -4.11 7.53 -5.13
C LEU A 20 -5.60 7.68 -5.49
N CYS A 21 -6.46 7.92 -4.49
CA CYS A 21 -7.89 8.10 -4.74
C CYS A 21 -8.16 9.25 -5.71
N GLN A 22 -7.50 10.39 -5.54
CA GLN A 22 -7.62 11.52 -6.47
C GLN A 22 -7.12 11.18 -7.88
N ALA A 23 -5.96 10.54 -8.00
CA ALA A 23 -5.36 10.18 -9.29
C ALA A 23 -6.26 9.25 -10.11
N LEU A 24 -6.91 8.30 -9.43
CA LEU A 24 -7.78 7.29 -10.00
C LEU A 24 -9.28 7.66 -10.03
N ALA A 25 -9.65 8.84 -9.50
CA ALA A 25 -11.05 9.24 -9.31
C ALA A 25 -11.88 8.26 -8.45
N ILE A 26 -11.24 7.68 -7.43
CA ILE A 26 -11.95 6.91 -6.41
C ILE A 26 -12.64 7.89 -5.46
N THR A 27 -13.97 7.76 -5.38
CA THR A 27 -14.83 8.55 -4.50
C THR A 27 -15.68 7.61 -3.63
N ARG A 28 -16.44 8.20 -2.70
CA ARG A 28 -17.43 7.47 -1.87
C ARG A 28 -18.46 6.67 -2.67
N HIS A 29 -18.66 6.96 -3.96
CA HIS A 29 -19.58 6.22 -4.82
C HIS A 29 -19.20 4.73 -4.98
N PHE A 30 -17.94 4.38 -4.71
CA PHE A 30 -17.47 2.99 -4.81
C PHE A 30 -17.60 2.18 -3.51
N VAL A 31 -18.09 2.79 -2.42
CA VAL A 31 -18.28 2.08 -1.14
C VAL A 31 -19.26 0.91 -1.33
N GLY A 32 -18.90 -0.26 -0.81
CA GLY A 32 -19.71 -1.48 -0.90
C GLY A 32 -19.64 -2.21 -2.25
N ARG A 33 -18.91 -1.69 -3.24
CA ARG A 33 -18.73 -2.37 -4.53
C ARG A 33 -17.62 -3.41 -4.47
N SER A 34 -17.77 -4.47 -5.25
CA SER A 34 -16.77 -5.55 -5.35
C SER A 34 -15.51 -5.08 -6.09
N LEU A 35 -14.34 -5.40 -5.55
CA LEU A 35 -13.04 -5.20 -6.22
C LEU A 35 -12.77 -6.23 -7.33
N LEU A 36 -13.57 -7.31 -7.38
CA LEU A 36 -13.45 -8.37 -8.39
C LEU A 36 -14.37 -8.14 -9.60
N ALA A 37 -15.06 -7.00 -9.65
CA ALA A 37 -15.98 -6.66 -10.71
C ALA A 37 -15.70 -5.26 -11.26
N SER A 38 -16.19 -5.00 -12.47
CA SER A 38 -16.09 -3.71 -13.13
C SER A 38 -16.60 -2.56 -12.23
N PRO A 39 -15.91 -1.40 -12.19
CA PRO A 39 -14.79 -1.01 -13.06
C PRO A 39 -13.40 -1.38 -12.51
N PHE A 40 -13.32 -2.22 -11.48
CA PHE A 40 -12.06 -2.64 -10.89
C PHE A 40 -11.53 -3.92 -11.53
N ALA A 41 -10.20 -4.03 -11.57
CA ALA A 41 -9.49 -5.24 -11.90
C ALA A 41 -8.26 -5.33 -10.99
N LEU A 42 -8.05 -6.51 -10.40
CA LEU A 42 -6.84 -6.83 -9.66
C LEU A 42 -5.99 -7.75 -10.53
N LEU A 43 -4.77 -7.33 -10.81
CA LEU A 43 -3.82 -8.07 -11.64
C LEU A 43 -2.74 -8.67 -10.75
N MET A 44 -2.42 -9.94 -10.96
CA MET A 44 -1.26 -10.58 -10.34
C MET A 44 0.02 -10.02 -10.95
N LEU A 45 0.97 -9.66 -10.10
CA LEU A 45 2.30 -9.20 -10.49
C LEU A 45 3.37 -10.19 -10.01
N ILE A 46 4.60 -9.98 -10.45
CA ILE A 46 5.76 -10.69 -9.92
C ILE A 46 5.98 -10.33 -8.44
N ALA A 47 6.51 -11.28 -7.67
CA ALA A 47 6.85 -11.06 -6.28
C ALA A 47 8.00 -10.04 -6.15
N VAL A 48 7.91 -9.17 -5.15
CA VAL A 48 8.93 -8.16 -4.81
C VAL A 48 9.39 -8.34 -3.37
N GLU A 49 10.54 -7.78 -3.01
CA GLU A 49 10.96 -7.76 -1.62
C GLU A 49 10.10 -6.78 -0.81
N VAL A 50 9.50 -7.26 0.28
CA VAL A 50 8.55 -6.50 1.09
C VAL A 50 9.18 -6.05 2.40
N CYS A 51 9.15 -4.75 2.65
CA CYS A 51 9.43 -4.13 3.95
C CYS A 51 8.15 -4.09 4.81
N ARG A 52 8.35 -4.10 6.14
CA ARG A 52 7.29 -3.89 7.14
C ARG A 52 7.64 -2.72 8.07
N GLY A 53 6.62 -2.07 8.63
CA GLY A 53 6.81 -0.94 9.53
C GLY A 53 5.54 -0.57 10.30
N PRO A 54 5.65 0.38 11.25
CA PRO A 54 4.48 0.92 11.94
C PRO A 54 3.54 1.62 10.95
N ARG A 55 2.24 1.59 11.23
CA ARG A 55 1.23 2.35 10.47
C ARG A 55 1.40 3.86 10.70
N ILE A 56 0.95 4.66 9.74
CA ILE A 56 1.10 6.12 9.76
C ILE A 56 -0.23 6.76 10.17
N GLY A 57 -0.17 7.81 11.00
CA GLY A 57 -1.34 8.64 11.30
C GLY A 57 -2.34 7.99 12.26
N ILE A 58 -1.88 7.09 13.12
CA ILE A 58 -2.67 6.47 14.18
C ILE A 58 -2.02 6.69 15.54
N SER A 59 -2.82 6.73 16.61
CA SER A 59 -2.35 6.89 17.99
C SER A 59 -2.31 5.59 18.80
N SER A 60 -2.92 4.52 18.30
CA SER A 60 -3.04 3.23 18.99
C SER A 60 -2.41 2.11 18.18
N ALA A 61 -1.85 1.10 18.86
CA ALA A 61 -1.16 -0.02 18.22
C ALA A 61 -0.06 0.45 17.23
N ILE A 62 0.70 1.45 17.66
CA ILE A 62 1.74 2.12 16.87
C ILE A 62 2.99 1.25 16.72
N GLU A 63 3.19 0.32 17.65
CA GLU A 63 4.28 -0.65 17.69
C GLU A 63 4.07 -1.82 16.71
N LEU A 64 2.84 -2.05 16.27
CA LEU A 64 2.52 -3.15 15.36
C LEU A 64 2.99 -2.83 13.94
N LEU A 65 3.80 -3.74 13.39
CA LEU A 65 4.40 -3.61 12.06
C LEU A 65 3.41 -3.98 10.93
N TRP A 66 2.21 -3.40 10.96
CA TRP A 66 1.11 -3.68 10.03
C TRP A 66 1.06 -2.77 8.79
N ARG A 67 2.16 -2.09 8.48
CA ARG A 67 2.36 -1.40 7.21
C ARG A 67 3.33 -2.22 6.37
N PHE A 68 3.00 -2.40 5.09
CA PHE A 68 3.81 -3.17 4.14
C PHE A 68 4.08 -2.34 2.89
N GLY A 69 5.22 -2.57 2.24
CA GLY A 69 5.52 -1.95 0.96
C GLY A 69 6.83 -2.46 0.36
N GLU A 70 7.01 -2.21 -0.93
CA GLU A 70 8.17 -2.65 -1.69
C GLU A 70 9.47 -1.98 -1.21
N ARG A 71 10.53 -2.77 -1.03
CA ARG A 71 11.85 -2.25 -0.66
C ARG A 71 12.38 -1.31 -1.75
N GLY A 72 12.86 -0.14 -1.33
CA GLY A 72 13.52 0.82 -2.23
C GLY A 72 12.56 1.59 -3.14
N SER A 73 11.25 1.36 -3.02
CA SER A 73 10.25 2.03 -3.87
C SER A 73 10.26 3.55 -3.66
N VAL A 74 10.39 4.28 -4.76
CA VAL A 74 10.35 5.76 -4.80
C VAL A 74 8.92 6.31 -4.73
N HIS A 75 7.92 5.43 -4.83
CA HIS A 75 6.50 5.77 -4.85
C HIS A 75 5.84 5.74 -3.46
N LEU A 76 6.60 5.56 -2.38
CA LEU A 76 6.07 5.57 -1.02
C LEU A 76 6.12 6.97 -0.42
N ASN A 77 4.99 7.47 0.10
CA ASN A 77 4.94 8.77 0.79
C ASN A 77 5.85 8.83 2.03
N GLN A 78 6.00 7.71 2.75
CA GLN A 78 6.95 7.60 3.85
C GLN A 78 7.73 6.30 3.72
N ARG A 79 9.06 6.43 3.68
CA ARG A 79 9.97 5.29 3.65
C ARG A 79 9.76 4.40 4.88
N PHE A 80 10.07 3.13 4.71
CA PHE A 80 10.16 2.23 5.86
C PHE A 80 11.41 2.59 6.66
N PRO A 81 11.33 2.59 8.01
CA PRO A 81 12.56 2.52 8.80
C PRO A 81 13.32 1.27 8.37
N GLU A 82 14.64 1.31 8.48
CA GLU A 82 15.49 0.17 8.10
C GLU A 82 14.95 -1.10 8.77
N PRO A 83 14.61 -2.13 7.98
CA PRO A 83 13.84 -3.22 8.53
C PRO A 83 14.72 -4.04 9.46
N ALA A 84 14.22 -4.32 10.66
CA ALA A 84 14.61 -5.57 11.30
C ALA A 84 14.20 -6.71 10.34
N PRO A 85 15.12 -7.61 9.95
CA PRO A 85 14.83 -8.66 8.98
C PRO A 85 13.56 -9.40 9.40
N TRP A 86 12.69 -9.67 8.43
CA TRP A 86 11.67 -10.69 8.61
C TRP A 86 12.41 -12.01 8.87
N LYS A 87 12.51 -12.42 10.13
CA LYS A 87 12.88 -13.81 10.43
C LYS A 87 11.70 -14.65 10.00
N ALA A 88 11.76 -15.18 8.78
CA ALA A 88 11.02 -16.38 8.43
C ALA A 88 11.61 -17.52 9.28
N THR A 89 11.25 -17.59 10.55
CA THR A 89 11.24 -18.89 11.22
C THR A 89 9.98 -19.60 10.74
N GLU A 90 10.25 -20.60 9.92
CA GLU A 90 9.39 -21.61 9.33
C GLU A 90 8.07 -21.93 10.08
N ALA A 91 7.07 -22.28 9.27
CA ALA A 91 6.00 -23.25 9.57
C ALA A 91 4.80 -22.90 10.47
N ALA A 92 4.65 -21.70 11.05
CA ALA A 92 3.55 -21.47 12.02
C ALA A 92 2.25 -20.80 11.49
N PHE A 93 2.19 -20.34 10.23
CA PHE A 93 1.03 -19.56 9.74
C PHE A 93 0.13 -20.28 8.72
N ILE A 94 0.65 -21.26 7.97
CA ILE A 94 -0.16 -21.94 6.95
C ILE A 94 -1.14 -22.96 7.56
N ASP A 95 -0.93 -23.40 8.80
CA ASP A 95 -1.72 -24.46 9.45
C ASP A 95 -2.95 -23.95 10.25
N ARG A 96 -3.47 -22.76 9.91
CA ARG A 96 -4.61 -22.15 10.63
C ARG A 96 -5.70 -21.55 9.73
N CYS A 97 -5.84 -22.08 8.51
CA CYS A 97 -7.01 -21.84 7.65
C CYS A 97 -7.77 -23.14 7.43
#